data_AF-A0A6M1ZSC0-F1
#
_entry.id   AF-A0A6M1ZSC0-F1
#
_cell.length_a   1.000
_cell.length_b   1.000
_cell.length_c   1.000
_cell.angle_alpha   90.00
_cell.angle_beta   90.00
_cell.angle_gamma   90.00
#
_symmetry.space_group_name_H-M   'P 1'
#
loop_
_entity.id
_entity.type
_entity.pdbx_description
1 polymer ?
#
loop_
_entity_poly.entity_id
_entity_poly.type
_entity_poly.pdbx_seq_one_letter_code
_entity_poly.pdbx_strand_id
1 'polypeptide(L)'
;KAVVNTDILQACFILGAFALAFFGTIFGATPDPTTFVASEPQASIPWLTWLLMPLLYMLIEQDMGQRCFAAKKPRLVSLGSCIAAGVLLVACFCPIYFGTMAAKMGIEIPAGSSVLVTAVKALTSPTIYTVFLCAIMMAIISTADSLLCSISSNLSCDFSFFRKKSSVVASQAITFCVGMSALAITFFFNSVVGMLMFSYEFAVSVLFIPITMAILWKNPKKSSAVVSMVVGGISFFFFPAWITVPLAFTGFAATDAISFTRRGEKGTLEA
;
A
#
# COMPACT_ATOMS: atom_id res chain seq x y z
N LYS A 1 21.35 -9.33 10.84
CA LYS A 1 21.95 -8.11 11.45
C LYS A 1 22.17 -7.02 10.41
N ALA A 2 22.81 -7.31 9.27
CA ALA A 2 22.98 -6.33 8.18
C ALA A 2 21.67 -5.71 7.69
N VAL A 3 20.66 -6.53 7.37
CA VAL A 3 19.33 -6.07 6.89
C VAL A 3 18.63 -5.14 7.89
N VAL A 4 18.70 -5.45 9.19
CA VAL A 4 18.09 -4.60 10.23
C VAL A 4 18.78 -3.23 10.29
N ASN A 5 20.11 -3.20 10.14
CA ASN A 5 20.83 -1.93 10.15
C ASN A 5 20.54 -1.09 8.90
N THR A 6 20.34 -1.72 7.74
CA THR A 6 19.96 -1.00 6.52
C THR A 6 18.56 -0.42 6.64
N ASP A 7 17.60 -1.17 7.19
CA ASP A 7 16.22 -0.69 7.39
C ASP A 7 16.17 0.49 8.36
N ILE A 8 16.94 0.44 9.46
CA ILE A 8 17.03 1.55 10.42
C ILE A 8 17.62 2.79 9.75
N LEU A 9 18.70 2.64 8.97
CA LEU A 9 19.31 3.77 8.27
C LEU A 9 18.33 4.40 7.28
N GLN A 10 17.61 3.57 6.52
CA GLN A 10 16.60 4.03 5.56
C GLN A 10 15.45 4.78 6.27
N ALA A 11 14.92 4.21 7.35
CA ALA A 11 13.86 4.85 8.13
C ALA A 11 14.31 6.20 8.69
N CYS A 12 15.51 6.29 9.27
CA CYS A 12 16.08 7.54 9.76
C CYS A 12 16.25 8.57 8.65
N PHE A 13 16.73 8.17 7.48
CA PHE A 13 16.89 9.06 6.33
C PHE A 13 15.53 9.60 5.84
N ILE A 14 14.52 8.73 5.72
CA ILE A 14 13.17 9.11 5.29
C ILE A 14 12.56 10.12 6.27
N LEU A 15 12.60 9.82 7.57
CA LEU A 15 12.07 10.70 8.60
C LEU A 15 12.81 12.03 8.66
N GLY A 16 14.14 12.00 8.51
CA GLY A 16 14.97 13.21 8.44
C GLY A 16 14.61 14.09 7.24
N ALA A 17 14.41 13.50 6.06
CA ALA A 17 13.99 14.24 4.86
C ALA A 17 12.58 14.83 5.00
N PHE A 18 11.65 14.10 5.63
CA PHE A 18 10.30 14.59 5.90
C PHE A 18 10.32 15.77 6.88
N ALA A 19 11.12 15.67 7.95
CA ALA A 19 11.31 16.77 8.89
C ALA A 19 11.96 17.99 8.22
N LEU A 20 12.99 17.77 7.41
CA LEU A 20 13.71 18.83 6.70
C LEU A 20 12.82 19.55 5.69
N ALA A 21 11.96 18.82 4.97
CA ALA A 21 10.94 19.43 4.10
C ALA A 21 9.92 20.24 4.91
N PHE A 22 9.37 19.67 5.97
CA PHE A 22 8.35 20.32 6.81
C PHE A 22 8.85 21.58 7.53
N PHE A 23 10.03 21.51 8.14
CA PHE A 23 10.63 22.67 8.80
C PHE A 23 11.14 23.70 7.78
N GLY A 24 11.64 23.25 6.62
CA GLY A 24 12.07 24.12 5.54
C GLY A 24 10.96 25.05 5.03
N THR A 25 9.71 24.59 5.00
CA THR A 25 8.56 25.43 4.63
C THR A 25 8.10 26.33 5.78
N ILE A 26 8.07 25.85 7.02
CA ILE A 26 7.60 26.62 8.18
C ILE A 26 8.53 27.79 8.52
N PHE A 27 9.85 27.59 8.41
CA PHE A 27 10.81 28.68 8.64
C PHE A 27 10.94 29.63 7.43
N GLY A 28 10.51 29.19 6.24
CA GLY A 28 10.55 29.98 5.01
C GLY A 28 9.27 30.78 4.71
N ALA A 29 8.12 30.33 5.22
CA ALA A 29 6.82 30.97 5.00
C ALA A 29 6.09 31.15 6.34
N THR A 30 5.69 32.37 6.68
CA THR A 30 4.82 32.63 7.84
C THR A 30 3.47 31.93 7.63
N PRO A 31 3.14 30.87 8.38
CA PRO A 31 1.88 30.16 8.18
C PRO A 31 0.77 31.03 8.78
N ASP A 32 -0.12 31.56 7.95
CA ASP A 32 -1.32 32.23 8.44
C ASP A 32 -2.21 31.20 9.19
N PRO A 33 -2.69 31.47 10.42
CA PRO A 33 -3.49 30.52 11.21
C PRO A 33 -4.81 30.07 10.55
N THR A 34 -5.26 30.78 9.51
CA THR A 34 -6.42 30.44 8.68
C THR A 34 -6.15 29.27 7.72
N THR A 35 -4.92 28.76 7.67
CA THR A 35 -4.47 27.62 6.84
C THR A 35 -5.20 26.30 7.12
N PHE A 36 -5.88 26.12 8.26
CA PHE A 36 -6.65 24.90 8.55
C PHE A 36 -8.15 25.00 8.28
N VAL A 37 -8.66 26.19 7.96
CA VAL A 37 -10.08 26.41 7.66
C VAL A 37 -10.19 26.73 6.17
N ALA A 38 -10.18 25.69 5.33
CA ALA A 38 -10.72 25.81 3.97
C ALA A 38 -11.94 24.92 3.88
N SER A 39 -13.09 25.53 3.64
CA SER A 39 -14.34 24.88 3.27
C SER A 39 -14.23 24.44 1.81
N GLU A 40 -13.61 23.28 1.60
CA GLU A 40 -13.62 22.58 0.31
C GLU A 40 -14.99 21.91 0.08
N PRO A 41 -15.43 21.74 -1.17
CA PRO A 41 -16.60 20.95 -1.48
C PRO A 41 -16.43 19.54 -0.93
N GLN A 42 -17.44 19.04 -0.21
CA GLN A 42 -17.39 17.71 0.40
C GLN A 42 -17.33 16.63 -0.69
N ALA A 43 -16.13 16.21 -1.07
CA ALA A 43 -15.94 15.00 -1.84
C ALA A 43 -16.44 13.82 -1.01
N SER A 44 -17.27 12.96 -1.59
CA SER A 44 -17.75 11.73 -0.96
C SER A 44 -16.61 10.72 -0.91
N ILE A 45 -15.68 10.89 0.03
CA ILE A 45 -14.55 9.99 0.23
C ILE A 45 -15.06 8.75 0.99
N PRO A 46 -14.79 7.53 0.50
CA PRO A 46 -15.21 6.30 1.16
C PRO A 46 -14.28 5.95 2.33
N TRP A 47 -14.29 6.82 3.35
CA TRP A 47 -13.40 6.80 4.52
C TRP A 47 -13.33 5.43 5.21
N LEU A 48 -14.46 4.72 5.29
CA LEU A 48 -14.50 3.41 5.94
C LEU A 48 -13.67 2.39 5.15
N THR A 49 -13.82 2.31 3.84
CA THR A 49 -13.05 1.37 3.01
C THR A 49 -11.57 1.71 3.00
N TRP A 50 -11.23 2.99 2.85
CA TRP A 50 -9.85 3.47 2.79
C TRP A 50 -9.10 3.31 4.11
N LEU A 51 -9.81 3.24 5.24
CA LEU A 51 -9.23 2.94 6.54
C LEU A 51 -9.23 1.44 6.84
N LEU A 52 -10.38 0.77 6.63
CA LEU A 52 -10.60 -0.59 7.10
C LEU A 52 -9.86 -1.62 6.24
N MET A 53 -9.83 -1.47 4.92
CA MET A 53 -9.20 -2.47 4.04
C MET A 53 -7.70 -2.60 4.29
N PRO A 54 -6.90 -1.51 4.31
CA PRO A 54 -5.49 -1.60 4.68
C PRO A 54 -5.30 -2.16 6.09
N LEU A 55 -6.12 -1.73 7.06
CA LEU A 55 -6.03 -2.20 8.45
C LEU A 55 -6.22 -3.73 8.57
N LEU A 56 -7.24 -4.28 7.92
CA LEU A 56 -7.51 -5.72 7.92
C LEU A 56 -6.44 -6.48 7.14
N TYR A 57 -5.94 -5.91 6.05
CA TYR A 57 -4.86 -6.50 5.27
C TYR A 57 -3.57 -6.67 6.10
N MET A 58 -3.20 -5.69 6.94
CA MET A 58 -2.02 -5.78 7.83
C MET A 58 -2.03 -7.02 8.74
N LEU A 59 -3.20 -7.58 9.08
CA LEU A 59 -3.32 -8.79 9.91
C LEU A 59 -2.96 -10.07 9.14
N ILE A 60 -3.14 -10.03 7.82
CA ILE A 60 -2.97 -11.15 6.89
C ILE A 60 -1.60 -11.08 6.21
N GLU A 61 -1.04 -9.88 6.13
CA GLU A 61 0.19 -9.57 5.41
C GLU A 61 1.40 -10.36 5.94
N GLN A 62 2.13 -10.99 5.01
CA GLN A 62 3.14 -11.98 5.35
C GLN A 62 4.50 -11.39 5.75
N ASP A 63 4.91 -10.28 5.14
CA ASP A 63 6.19 -9.63 5.44
C ASP A 63 6.23 -9.13 6.90
N MET A 64 5.13 -8.52 7.36
CA MET A 64 4.97 -8.10 8.76
C MET A 64 4.87 -9.30 9.70
N GLY A 65 4.14 -10.36 9.31
CA GLY A 65 4.08 -11.61 10.07
C GLY A 65 5.47 -12.23 10.30
N GLN A 66 6.29 -12.32 9.26
CA GLN A 66 7.67 -12.83 9.33
C GLN A 66 8.53 -12.02 10.31
N ARG A 67 8.42 -10.68 10.29
CA ARG A 67 9.14 -9.80 11.21
C ARG A 67 8.69 -9.99 12.67
N CYS A 68 7.39 -10.16 12.90
CA CYS A 68 6.84 -10.43 14.22
C CYS A 68 7.31 -11.79 14.78
N PHE A 69 7.32 -12.84 13.97
CA PHE A 69 7.75 -14.19 14.40
C PHE A 69 9.25 -14.32 14.60
N ALA A 70 10.07 -13.48 13.96
CA ALA A 70 11.51 -13.43 14.17
C ALA A 70 11.91 -12.75 15.49
N ALA A 71 10.97 -12.12 16.20
CA ALA A 71 11.25 -11.42 17.45
C ALA A 71 11.47 -12.39 18.63
N LYS A 72 12.44 -12.07 19.49
CA LYS A 72 12.79 -12.92 20.65
C LYS A 72 11.70 -13.01 21.71
N LYS A 73 10.87 -11.97 21.84
CA LYS A 73 9.85 -11.84 22.90
C LYS A 73 8.62 -11.13 22.35
N PRO A 74 7.40 -11.57 22.71
CA PRO A 74 6.15 -10.95 22.24
C PRO A 74 6.03 -9.49 22.69
N ARG A 75 6.49 -9.16 23.91
CA ARG A 75 6.49 -7.77 24.42
C ARG A 75 7.29 -6.80 23.54
N LEU A 76 8.37 -7.28 22.90
CA LEU A 76 9.19 -6.45 22.00
C LEU A 76 8.46 -6.14 20.69
N VAL A 77 7.65 -7.08 20.20
CA VAL A 77 6.80 -6.86 19.02
C VAL A 77 5.77 -5.78 19.32
N SER A 78 5.00 -5.92 20.41
CA SER A 78 3.97 -4.94 20.76
C SER A 78 4.53 -3.54 21.02
N LEU A 79 5.67 -3.44 21.72
CA LEU A 79 6.33 -2.16 21.94
C LEU A 79 6.86 -1.56 20.64
N GLY A 80 7.51 -2.37 19.80
CA GLY A 80 8.02 -1.95 18.49
C GLY A 80 6.91 -1.44 17.58
N SER A 81 5.78 -2.15 17.51
CA SER A 81 4.59 -1.72 16.76
C SER A 81 3.99 -0.43 17.31
N CYS A 82 3.96 -0.24 18.64
CA CYS A 82 3.46 0.99 19.25
C CYS A 82 4.35 2.20 18.93
N ILE A 83 5.68 2.03 19.04
CA ILE A 83 6.65 3.08 18.66
C ILE A 83 6.52 3.40 17.17
N ALA A 84 6.46 2.38 16.31
CA ALA A 84 6.29 2.56 14.87
C ALA A 84 4.98 3.30 14.54
N ALA A 85 3.87 2.94 15.19
CA ALA A 85 2.59 3.62 15.01
C ALA A 85 2.69 5.10 15.40
N GLY A 86 3.33 5.44 16.53
CA GLY A 86 3.56 6.82 16.93
C GLY A 86 4.42 7.60 15.93
N VAL A 87 5.53 7.01 15.49
CA VAL A 87 6.44 7.64 14.50
C VAL A 87 5.73 7.85 13.16
N LEU A 88 5.01 6.86 12.65
CA LEU A 88 4.27 6.95 11.39
C LEU A 88 3.13 7.96 11.49
N LEU A 89 2.42 8.01 12.61
CA LEU A 89 1.37 9.01 12.85
C LEU A 89 1.93 10.43 12.78
N VAL A 90 3.10 10.67 13.39
CA VAL A 90 3.80 11.96 13.28
C VAL A 90 4.25 12.23 11.84
N ALA A 91 4.80 11.23 11.16
CA ALA A 91 5.25 11.37 9.77
C ALA A 91 4.10 11.68 8.80
N CYS A 92 2.88 11.18 9.06
CA CYS A 92 1.68 11.44 8.25
C CYS A 92 1.24 12.90 8.25
N PHE A 93 1.63 13.71 9.25
CA PHE A 93 1.33 15.15 9.21
C PHE A 93 2.03 15.86 8.05
N CYS A 94 3.21 15.39 7.64
CA CYS A 94 3.96 15.99 6.53
C CYS A 94 3.17 15.95 5.20
N PRO A 95 2.72 14.80 4.67
CA PRO A 95 1.94 14.78 3.44
C PRO A 95 0.58 15.48 3.54
N ILE A 96 -0.07 15.47 4.71
CA ILE A 96 -1.32 16.22 4.94
C ILE A 96 -1.07 17.72 4.83
N TYR A 97 0.01 18.22 5.46
CA TYR A 97 0.39 19.62 5.40
C TYR A 97 0.70 20.06 3.95
N PHE A 98 1.53 19.32 3.23
CA PHE A 98 1.86 19.65 1.84
C PHE A 98 0.65 19.56 0.91
N GLY A 99 -0.23 18.57 1.09
CA GLY A 99 -1.44 18.42 0.29
C GLY A 99 -2.44 19.56 0.51
N THR A 100 -2.67 19.96 1.76
CA THR A 100 -3.57 21.08 2.09
C THR A 100 -3.01 22.42 1.62
N MET A 101 -1.70 22.64 1.73
CA MET A 101 -1.06 23.85 1.18
C MET A 101 -1.12 23.92 -0.34
N ALA A 102 -0.88 22.80 -1.03
CA ALA A 102 -0.98 22.75 -2.48
C ALA A 102 -2.39 23.08 -2.98
N ALA A 103 -3.42 22.58 -2.29
CA ALA A 103 -4.81 22.91 -2.60
C ALA A 103 -5.09 24.41 -2.42
N LYS A 104 -4.67 25.01 -1.29
CA LYS A 104 -4.89 26.44 -1.02
C LYS A 104 -4.17 27.37 -1.98
N MET A 105 -2.96 27.02 -2.39
CA MET A 105 -2.17 27.82 -3.32
C MET A 105 -2.57 27.60 -4.79
N GLY A 106 -3.56 26.74 -5.06
CA GLY A 106 -4.02 26.44 -6.41
C GLY A 106 -2.93 25.83 -7.28
N ILE A 107 -2.02 25.03 -6.69
CA ILE A 107 -0.91 24.43 -7.43
C ILE A 107 -1.49 23.43 -8.42
N GLU A 108 -1.29 23.68 -9.72
CA GLU A 108 -1.70 22.75 -10.77
C GLU A 108 -0.89 21.45 -10.66
N ILE A 109 -1.61 20.33 -10.54
CA ILE A 109 -1.03 19.00 -10.42
C ILE A 109 -1.13 18.33 -11.79
N PRO A 110 0.00 18.06 -12.48
CA PRO A 110 0.00 17.35 -13.75
C PRO A 110 -0.68 15.98 -13.62
N ALA A 111 -1.42 15.57 -14.65
CA ALA A 111 -2.09 14.27 -14.68
C ALA A 111 -1.07 13.13 -14.46
N GLY A 112 -1.37 12.23 -13.52
CA GLY A 112 -0.52 11.09 -13.17
C GLY A 112 0.67 11.41 -12.24
N SER A 113 0.84 12.67 -11.80
CA SER A 113 1.88 13.04 -10.84
C SER A 113 1.43 12.85 -9.38
N SER A 114 2.39 12.69 -8.47
CA SER A 114 2.12 12.65 -7.03
C SER A 114 1.90 14.06 -6.48
N VAL A 115 0.74 14.30 -5.88
CA VAL A 115 0.39 15.56 -5.20
C VAL A 115 1.48 16.00 -4.23
N LEU A 116 1.99 15.06 -3.43
CA LEU A 116 3.03 15.31 -2.43
C LEU A 116 4.34 15.79 -3.07
N VAL A 117 4.81 15.07 -4.10
CA VAL A 117 6.09 15.39 -4.75
C VAL A 117 6.01 16.75 -5.46
N THR A 118 4.90 17.01 -6.14
CA THR A 118 4.65 18.30 -6.81
C THR A 118 4.55 19.45 -5.80
N ALA A 119 3.86 19.24 -4.67
CA ALA A 119 3.75 20.22 -3.59
C ALA A 119 5.11 20.56 -2.99
N VAL A 120 5.93 19.55 -2.65
CA VAL A 120 7.28 19.78 -2.10
C VAL A 120 8.16 20.49 -3.12
N LYS A 121 8.09 20.14 -4.41
CA LYS A 121 8.84 20.82 -5.47
C LYS A 121 8.52 22.31 -5.57
N ALA A 122 7.26 22.68 -5.41
CA ALA A 122 6.80 24.06 -5.53
C ALA A 122 7.06 24.89 -4.26
N LEU A 123 7.05 24.25 -3.08
CA LEU A 123 7.08 24.94 -1.78
C LEU A 123 8.45 24.93 -1.10
N THR A 124 9.41 24.14 -1.58
CA THR A 124 10.74 24.01 -0.95
C THR A 124 11.87 24.39 -1.90
N SER A 125 13.07 24.61 -1.34
CA SER A 125 14.26 24.89 -2.15
C SER A 125 14.70 23.66 -2.96
N PRO A 126 15.41 23.86 -4.09
CA PRO A 126 15.86 22.74 -4.95
C PRO A 126 16.68 21.67 -4.20
N THR A 127 17.46 22.08 -3.21
CA THR A 127 18.27 21.15 -2.38
C THR A 127 17.39 20.28 -1.49
N ILE A 128 16.37 20.87 -0.86
CA ILE A 128 15.43 20.13 0.00
C ILE A 128 14.61 19.15 -0.84
N TYR A 129 14.11 19.61 -1.99
CA TYR A 129 13.35 18.79 -2.91
C TYR A 129 14.13 17.55 -3.40
N THR A 130 15.42 17.68 -3.75
CA THR A 130 16.22 16.55 -4.20
C THR A 130 16.45 15.52 -3.10
N VAL A 131 16.76 15.97 -1.87
CA VAL A 131 16.88 15.08 -0.70
C VAL A 131 15.55 14.38 -0.41
N PHE A 132 14.43 15.10 -0.49
CA PHE A 132 13.10 14.54 -0.31
C PHE A 132 12.76 13.49 -1.38
N LEU A 133 13.08 13.75 -2.65
CA LEU A 133 12.88 12.80 -3.74
C LEU A 133 13.70 11.51 -3.52
N CYS A 134 14.95 11.63 -3.07
CA CYS A 134 15.76 10.48 -2.69
C CYS A 134 15.11 9.68 -1.56
N ALA A 135 14.50 10.33 -0.57
CA ALA A 135 13.79 9.65 0.52
C ALA A 135 12.55 8.89 0.04
N ILE A 136 11.75 9.49 -0.87
CA ILE A 136 10.61 8.81 -1.47
C ILE A 136 11.07 7.58 -2.26
N MET A 137 12.12 7.69 -3.08
CA MET A 137 12.68 6.55 -3.80
C MET A 137 13.19 5.47 -2.85
N MET A 138 13.86 5.86 -1.76
CA MET A 138 14.34 4.93 -0.73
C MET A 138 13.18 4.17 -0.07
N ALA A 139 12.07 4.84 0.23
CA ALA A 139 10.87 4.22 0.80
C ALA A 139 10.19 3.23 -0.18
N ILE A 140 10.13 3.59 -1.46
CA ILE A 140 9.56 2.72 -2.50
C ILE A 140 10.44 1.47 -2.69
N ILE A 141 11.77 1.63 -2.72
CA ILE A 141 12.69 0.51 -2.91
C ILE A 141 12.69 -0.42 -1.68
N SER A 142 12.61 0.12 -0.46
CA SER A 142 12.59 -0.70 0.77
C SER A 142 11.34 -1.56 0.90
N THR A 143 10.19 -1.03 0.50
CA THR A 143 8.92 -1.77 0.43
C THR A 143 8.95 -2.81 -0.69
N ALA A 144 9.40 -2.44 -1.88
CA ALA A 144 9.54 -3.36 -3.01
C ALA A 144 10.45 -4.57 -2.69
N ASP A 145 11.60 -4.33 -2.04
CA ASP A 145 12.53 -5.40 -1.64
C ASP A 145 11.87 -6.40 -0.68
N SER A 146 11.17 -5.88 0.34
CA SER A 146 10.47 -6.71 1.32
C SER A 146 9.36 -7.55 0.66
N LEU A 147 8.54 -6.95 -0.20
CA LEU A 147 7.46 -7.66 -0.90
C LEU A 147 7.99 -8.74 -1.85
N LEU A 148 9.02 -8.43 -2.64
CA LEU A 148 9.64 -9.40 -3.54
C LEU A 148 10.28 -10.57 -2.78
N CYS A 149 10.93 -10.28 -1.66
CA CYS A 149 11.51 -11.30 -0.78
C CYS A 149 10.42 -12.19 -0.16
N SER A 150 9.31 -11.60 0.31
CA SER A 150 8.18 -12.34 0.85
C SER A 150 7.51 -13.23 -0.20
N ILE A 151 7.26 -12.74 -1.42
CA ILE A 151 6.70 -13.54 -2.51
C ILE A 151 7.63 -14.72 -2.83
N SER A 152 8.94 -14.47 -2.92
CA SER A 152 9.93 -15.51 -3.18
C SER A 152 9.97 -16.57 -2.07
N SER A 153 9.89 -16.15 -0.80
CA SER A 153 9.78 -17.05 0.35
C SER A 153 8.54 -17.93 0.28
N ASN A 154 7.38 -17.35 -0.02
CA ASN A 154 6.10 -18.06 -0.16
C ASN A 154 6.18 -19.10 -1.26
N LEU A 155 6.62 -18.71 -2.45
CA LEU A 155 6.66 -19.60 -3.59
C LEU A 155 7.69 -20.72 -3.41
N SER A 156 8.84 -20.42 -2.82
CA SER A 156 9.91 -21.41 -2.57
C SER A 156 9.58 -22.41 -1.45
N CYS A 157 8.93 -21.95 -0.38
CA CYS A 157 8.64 -22.77 0.80
C CYS A 157 7.31 -23.53 0.70
N ASP A 158 6.26 -22.92 0.13
CA ASP A 158 4.91 -23.49 0.18
C ASP A 158 4.64 -24.45 -0.98
N PHE A 159 5.24 -24.21 -2.14
CA PHE A 159 5.03 -25.07 -3.31
C PHE A 159 6.07 -26.19 -3.37
N SER A 160 5.60 -27.44 -3.28
CA SER A 160 6.43 -28.65 -3.31
C SER A 160 7.37 -28.75 -4.52
N PHE A 161 7.03 -28.12 -5.63
CA PHE A 161 7.86 -28.07 -6.85
C PHE A 161 9.18 -27.31 -6.61
N PHE A 162 9.11 -26.21 -5.88
CA PHE A 162 10.26 -25.36 -5.55
C PHE A 162 10.96 -25.81 -4.26
N ARG A 163 10.24 -26.47 -3.34
CA ARG A 163 10.77 -26.95 -2.06
C ARG A 163 11.97 -27.89 -2.20
N LYS A 164 11.98 -28.79 -3.20
CA LYS A 164 13.12 -29.72 -3.45
C LYS A 164 14.35 -29.03 -4.05
N LYS A 165 14.18 -27.85 -4.66
CA LYS A 165 15.24 -27.02 -5.25
C LYS A 165 15.50 -25.75 -4.44
N SER A 166 15.12 -25.73 -3.16
CA SER A 166 15.28 -24.60 -2.23
C SER A 166 16.75 -24.23 -2.04
N SER A 167 17.29 -23.55 -3.04
CA SER A 167 18.60 -22.93 -3.14
C SER A 167 18.37 -21.43 -3.26
N VAL A 168 19.31 -20.63 -2.75
CA VAL A 168 19.32 -19.17 -2.89
C VAL A 168 19.12 -18.76 -4.36
N VAL A 169 19.65 -19.55 -5.31
CA VAL A 169 19.50 -19.31 -6.75
C VAL A 169 18.05 -19.43 -7.22
N ALA A 170 17.29 -20.38 -6.69
CA ALA A 170 15.87 -20.54 -7.02
C ALA A 170 15.04 -19.36 -6.51
N SER A 171 15.30 -18.91 -5.28
CA SER A 171 14.66 -17.72 -4.72
C SER A 171 15.00 -16.45 -5.51
N GLN A 172 16.26 -16.28 -5.93
CA GLN A 172 16.68 -15.16 -6.79
C GLN A 172 15.98 -15.19 -8.15
N ALA A 173 15.86 -16.37 -8.78
CA ALA A 173 15.17 -16.52 -10.06
C ALA A 173 13.67 -16.19 -9.95
N ILE A 174 13.01 -16.63 -8.86
CA ILE A 174 11.61 -16.26 -8.57
C ILE A 174 11.50 -14.74 -8.41
N THR A 175 12.34 -14.12 -7.61
CA THR A 175 12.34 -12.66 -7.40
C THR A 175 12.49 -11.90 -8.72
N PHE A 176 13.42 -12.34 -9.58
CA PHE A 176 13.63 -11.73 -10.90
C PHE A 176 12.38 -11.86 -11.79
N CYS A 177 11.78 -13.05 -11.87
CA CYS A 177 10.60 -13.28 -12.70
C CYS A 177 9.39 -12.48 -12.21
N VAL A 178 9.17 -12.44 -10.89
CA VAL A 178 8.08 -11.67 -10.27
C VAL A 178 8.29 -10.18 -10.53
N GLY A 179 9.50 -9.65 -10.32
CA GLY A 179 9.82 -8.25 -10.60
C GLY A 179 9.58 -7.87 -12.07
N MET A 180 10.03 -8.70 -13.01
CA MET A 180 9.77 -8.49 -14.45
C MET A 180 8.28 -8.52 -14.78
N SER A 181 7.52 -9.45 -14.18
CA SER A 181 6.08 -9.50 -14.37
C SER A 181 5.36 -8.26 -13.81
N ALA A 182 5.78 -7.77 -12.64
CA ALA A 182 5.22 -6.55 -12.03
C ALA A 182 5.48 -5.32 -12.91
N LEU A 183 6.67 -5.20 -13.50
CA LEU A 183 6.98 -4.14 -14.46
C LEU A 183 6.08 -4.20 -15.71
N ALA A 184 5.87 -5.40 -16.26
CA ALA A 184 4.99 -5.57 -17.42
C ALA A 184 3.52 -5.24 -17.08
N ILE A 185 3.03 -5.67 -15.92
CA ILE A 185 1.65 -5.46 -15.48
C ILE A 185 1.38 -3.98 -15.19
N THR A 186 2.37 -3.22 -14.69
CA THR A 186 2.20 -1.80 -14.34
C THR A 186 1.73 -0.94 -15.52
N PHE A 187 2.10 -1.28 -16.77
CA PHE A 187 1.65 -0.55 -17.97
C PHE A 187 0.15 -0.64 -18.26
N PHE A 188 -0.56 -1.61 -17.65
CA PHE A 188 -2.00 -1.80 -17.87
C PHE A 188 -2.87 -0.97 -16.92
N PHE A 189 -2.29 -0.30 -15.92
CA PHE A 189 -3.04 0.39 -14.88
C PHE A 189 -2.67 1.86 -14.79
N ASN A 190 -3.68 2.71 -14.65
CA ASN A 190 -3.53 4.17 -14.58
C ASN A 190 -3.59 4.72 -13.14
N SER A 191 -4.08 3.93 -12.18
CA SER A 191 -4.31 4.37 -10.79
C SER A 191 -3.62 3.46 -9.79
N VAL A 192 -2.61 4.00 -9.11
CA VAL A 192 -1.87 3.29 -8.04
C VAL A 192 -2.77 3.03 -6.85
N VAL A 193 -3.53 4.04 -6.39
CA VAL A 193 -4.44 3.91 -5.24
C VAL A 193 -5.55 2.90 -5.53
N GLY A 194 -6.10 2.92 -6.75
CA GLY A 194 -7.12 1.95 -7.17
C GLY A 194 -6.61 0.52 -7.14
N MET A 195 -5.40 0.29 -7.68
CA MET A 195 -4.77 -1.03 -7.66
C MET A 195 -4.48 -1.52 -6.22
N LEU A 196 -3.99 -0.63 -5.35
CA LEU A 196 -3.72 -0.97 -3.95
C LEU A 196 -5.01 -1.38 -3.22
N MET A 197 -6.09 -0.61 -3.37
CA MET A 197 -7.37 -0.95 -2.75
C MET A 197 -7.94 -2.26 -3.30
N PHE A 198 -7.88 -2.49 -4.61
CA PHE A 198 -8.28 -3.75 -5.23
C PHE A 198 -7.51 -4.95 -4.62
N SER A 199 -6.19 -4.81 -4.46
CA SER A 199 -5.36 -5.84 -3.84
C SER A 199 -5.76 -6.12 -2.38
N TYR A 200 -6.02 -5.07 -1.60
CA TYR A 200 -6.46 -5.22 -0.20
C TYR A 200 -7.83 -5.87 -0.11
N GLU A 201 -8.81 -5.41 -0.88
CA GLU A 201 -10.17 -5.96 -0.89
C GLU A 201 -10.17 -7.45 -1.25
N PHE A 202 -9.39 -7.83 -2.27
CA PHE A 202 -9.26 -9.24 -2.66
C PHE A 202 -8.63 -10.09 -1.55
N ALA A 203 -7.50 -9.65 -1.00
CA ALA A 203 -6.79 -10.38 0.04
C ALA A 203 -7.65 -10.54 1.32
N VAL A 204 -8.30 -9.46 1.77
CA VAL A 204 -9.19 -9.47 2.94
C VAL A 204 -10.38 -10.38 2.70
N SER A 205 -11.01 -10.32 1.52
CA SER A 205 -12.19 -11.16 1.20
C SER A 205 -11.87 -12.65 1.25
N VAL A 206 -10.69 -13.06 0.80
CA VAL A 206 -10.31 -14.48 0.73
C VAL A 206 -9.74 -15.00 2.05
N LEU A 207 -8.93 -14.20 2.75
CA LEU A 207 -8.06 -14.70 3.83
C LEU A 207 -8.45 -14.24 5.23
N PHE A 208 -9.26 -13.19 5.39
CA PHE A 208 -9.58 -12.67 6.72
C PHE A 208 -10.30 -13.67 7.61
N ILE A 209 -11.36 -14.31 7.09
CA ILE A 209 -12.15 -15.31 7.82
C ILE A 209 -11.31 -16.53 8.23
N PRO A 210 -10.61 -17.24 7.31
CA PRO A 210 -9.86 -18.42 7.70
C PRO A 210 -8.73 -18.11 8.70
N ILE A 211 -8.08 -16.94 8.60
CA ILE A 211 -7.01 -16.55 9.52
C ILE A 211 -7.55 -16.19 10.91
N THR A 212 -8.59 -15.37 10.98
CA THR A 212 -9.22 -15.02 12.27
C THR A 212 -9.78 -16.24 12.99
N MET A 213 -10.42 -17.15 12.24
CA MET A 213 -10.87 -18.44 12.78
C MET A 213 -9.72 -19.28 13.30
N ALA A 214 -8.57 -19.29 12.60
CA ALA A 214 -7.40 -20.04 13.02
C ALA A 214 -6.77 -19.50 14.32
N ILE A 215 -6.85 -18.19 14.57
CA ILE A 215 -6.32 -17.54 15.77
C ILE A 215 -7.28 -17.71 16.97
N LEU A 216 -8.58 -17.59 16.74
CA LEU A 216 -9.59 -17.54 17.82
C LEU A 216 -10.07 -18.93 18.27
N TRP A 217 -10.04 -19.95 17.40
CA TRP A 217 -10.52 -21.29 17.74
C TRP A 217 -9.40 -22.28 18.03
N LYS A 218 -9.65 -23.18 19.00
CA LYS A 218 -8.68 -24.17 19.48
C LYS A 218 -8.47 -25.34 18.51
N ASN A 219 -9.41 -25.62 17.60
CA ASN A 219 -9.35 -26.73 16.63
C ASN A 219 -10.08 -26.39 15.32
N PRO A 220 -9.58 -25.43 14.53
CA PRO A 220 -10.17 -25.10 13.23
C PRO A 220 -10.04 -26.29 12.25
N LYS A 221 -11.13 -26.63 11.56
CA LYS A 221 -11.13 -27.68 10.54
C LYS A 221 -10.59 -27.14 9.22
N LYS A 222 -9.71 -27.90 8.55
CA LYS A 222 -9.14 -27.55 7.24
C LYS A 222 -10.22 -27.34 6.17
N SER A 223 -11.27 -28.16 6.18
CA SER A 223 -12.38 -28.05 5.23
C SER A 223 -13.10 -26.70 5.34
N SER A 224 -13.35 -26.23 6.57
CA SER A 224 -13.99 -24.93 6.81
C SER A 224 -13.13 -23.78 6.30
N ALA A 225 -11.80 -23.85 6.46
CA ALA A 225 -10.89 -22.82 5.95
C ALA A 225 -10.92 -22.74 4.41
N VAL A 226 -10.88 -23.90 3.73
CA VAL A 226 -10.94 -23.94 2.26
C VAL A 226 -12.30 -23.41 1.75
N VAL A 227 -13.40 -23.82 2.38
CA VAL A 227 -14.73 -23.32 2.02
C VAL A 227 -14.82 -21.80 2.19
N SER A 228 -14.31 -21.24 3.30
CA SER A 228 -14.31 -19.78 3.48
C SER A 228 -13.47 -19.04 2.45
N MET A 229 -12.31 -19.59 2.04
CA MET A 229 -11.48 -19.00 0.99
C MET A 229 -12.19 -18.98 -0.36
N VAL A 230 -12.83 -20.10 -0.73
CA VAL A 230 -13.55 -20.22 -2.00
C VAL A 230 -14.77 -19.30 -2.02
N VAL A 231 -15.57 -19.31 -0.94
CA VAL A 231 -16.74 -18.43 -0.82
C VAL A 231 -16.32 -16.96 -0.82
N GLY A 232 -15.23 -16.60 -0.14
CA GLY A 232 -14.69 -15.23 -0.14
C GLY A 232 -14.23 -14.77 -1.53
N GLY A 233 -13.51 -15.63 -2.25
CA GLY A 233 -13.08 -15.36 -3.63
C GLY A 233 -14.25 -15.22 -4.60
N ILE A 234 -15.24 -16.10 -4.52
CA ILE A 234 -16.49 -15.98 -5.32
C ILE A 234 -17.21 -14.68 -4.95
N SER A 235 -17.35 -14.37 -3.67
CA SER A 235 -18.02 -13.14 -3.22
C SER A 235 -17.34 -11.91 -3.78
N PHE A 236 -16.01 -11.84 -3.79
CA PHE A 236 -15.28 -10.71 -4.36
C PHE A 236 -15.63 -10.43 -5.83
N PHE A 237 -15.73 -11.47 -6.67
CA PHE A 237 -16.06 -11.28 -8.09
C PHE A 237 -17.55 -11.09 -8.37
N PHE A 238 -18.43 -11.76 -7.61
CA PHE A 238 -19.87 -11.75 -7.89
C PHE A 238 -20.61 -10.61 -7.19
N PHE A 239 -20.20 -10.17 -6.00
CA PHE A 239 -20.92 -9.15 -5.25
C PHE A 239 -20.98 -7.78 -5.96
N PRO A 240 -19.89 -7.30 -6.60
CA PRO A 240 -19.94 -6.08 -7.42
C PRO A 240 -20.81 -6.19 -8.68
N ALA A 241 -21.06 -7.41 -9.19
CA ALA A 241 -21.85 -7.64 -10.40
C ALA A 241 -23.38 -7.66 -10.13
N TRP A 242 -23.79 -7.99 -8.89
CA TRP A 242 -25.19 -8.21 -8.54
C TRP A 242 -25.81 -7.09 -7.71
N ILE A 243 -25.01 -6.34 -6.95
CA ILE A 243 -25.49 -5.21 -6.15
C ILE A 243 -24.83 -3.97 -6.72
N THR A 244 -25.63 -3.07 -7.32
CA THR A 244 -25.24 -1.68 -7.52
C THR A 244 -25.18 -1.01 -6.15
N VAL A 245 -24.19 -1.38 -5.34
CA VAL A 245 -23.94 -0.71 -4.06
C VAL A 245 -23.54 0.71 -4.43
N PRO A 246 -24.11 1.75 -3.78
CA PRO A 246 -23.60 3.10 -3.94
C PRO A 246 -22.08 3.09 -3.75
N LEU A 247 -21.39 3.73 -4.69
CA LEU A 247 -19.94 3.75 -4.94
C LEU A 247 -19.05 4.13 -3.73
N ALA A 248 -19.62 4.30 -2.54
CA ALA A 248 -18.97 4.61 -1.29
C ALA A 248 -18.41 3.37 -0.55
N PHE A 249 -18.76 2.15 -0.96
CA PHE A 249 -18.31 0.90 -0.31
C PHE A 249 -17.46 0.00 -1.19
N THR A 250 -17.45 0.22 -2.51
CA THR A 250 -16.59 -0.53 -3.44
C THR A 250 -15.50 0.41 -3.90
N GLY A 251 -14.28 0.24 -3.39
CA GLY A 251 -13.12 0.92 -3.92
C GLY A 251 -12.94 0.52 -5.38
N PHE A 252 -13.36 1.39 -6.30
CA PHE A 252 -12.85 1.46 -7.68
C PHE A 252 -13.10 0.26 -8.63
N ALA A 253 -13.59 -0.90 -8.16
CA ALA A 253 -13.66 -2.12 -8.99
C ALA A 253 -14.75 -2.11 -10.08
N ALA A 254 -15.88 -1.42 -9.88
CA ALA A 254 -17.00 -1.49 -10.82
C ALA A 254 -16.73 -0.71 -12.12
N THR A 255 -16.06 0.45 -12.07
CA THR A 255 -15.94 1.32 -13.24
C THR A 255 -14.89 0.81 -14.23
N ASP A 256 -13.79 0.20 -13.76
CA ASP A 256 -12.72 -0.30 -14.63
C ASP A 256 -12.97 -1.73 -15.16
N ALA A 257 -13.67 -2.59 -14.40
CA ALA A 257 -14.10 -3.88 -14.91
C ALA A 257 -15.13 -3.71 -16.06
N ILE A 258 -16.03 -2.74 -15.94
CA ILE A 258 -17.02 -2.39 -16.98
C ILE A 258 -16.34 -1.69 -18.17
N SER A 259 -15.29 -0.89 -17.94
CA SER A 259 -14.54 -0.25 -19.03
C SER A 259 -13.71 -1.26 -19.84
N PHE A 260 -13.23 -2.34 -19.21
CA PHE A 260 -12.59 -3.47 -19.90
C PHE A 260 -13.59 -4.27 -20.77
N THR A 261 -14.83 -4.46 -20.30
CA THR A 261 -15.88 -5.10 -21.10
C THR A 261 -16.33 -4.24 -22.28
N ARG A 262 -16.50 -2.91 -22.08
CA ARG A 262 -16.86 -1.97 -23.16
C ARG A 262 -15.75 -1.75 -24.20
N ARG A 263 -14.47 -1.87 -23.84
CA ARG A 263 -13.37 -1.79 -24.83
C ARG A 263 -13.30 -3.03 -25.72
N GLY A 264 -13.74 -4.19 -25.23
CA GLY A 264 -13.90 -5.40 -26.04
C GLY A 264 -15.03 -5.27 -27.07
N GLU A 265 -16.12 -4.57 -26.76
CA GLU A 265 -17.23 -4.33 -27.71
C GLU A 265 -16.94 -3.24 -28.74
N LYS A 266 -16.14 -2.21 -28.41
CA LYS A 266 -15.81 -1.14 -29.39
C LYS A 266 -14.76 -1.55 -30.44
N GLY A 267 -14.02 -2.63 -30.23
CA GLY A 267 -13.06 -3.16 -31.20
C GLY A 267 -13.67 -3.91 -32.39
N THR A 268 -15.00 -4.03 -32.47
CA THR A 268 -15.71 -4.71 -33.58
C THR A 268 -16.67 -3.81 -34.36
N LEU A 269 -16.71 -2.50 -34.06
CA LEU A 269 -17.61 -1.54 -34.73
C LEU A 269 -16.92 -0.37 -35.43
N GLU A 270 -15.58 -0.36 -35.51
CA GLU A 270 -14.85 0.56 -36.39
C GLU A 270 -13.92 -0.26 -37.30
N ALA A 271 -14.52 -0.74 -38.39
CA ALA A 271 -13.86 -0.98 -39.67
C ALA A 271 -14.15 0.21 -40.60
#